data_AF-A0A023G9G7-F1
#
_entry.id   AF-A0A023G9G7-F1
#
_cell.length_a   1.000
_cell.length_b   1.000
_cell.length_c   1.000
_cell.angle_alpha   90.00
_cell.angle_beta   90.00
_cell.angle_gamma   90.00
#
_symmetry.space_group_name_H-M   'P 1'
#
loop_
_entity.id
_entity.type
_entity.pdbx_description
1 polymer ?
#
loop_
_entity_poly.entity_id
_entity_poly.type
_entity_poly.pdbx_seq_one_letter_code
_entity_poly.pdbx_strand_id
1 'polypeptide(L)'
;MMKIFAVFLTFFVGEICCSEQKYCVIGNARIYDEKSYVSYANPCQRRYCNLKNTIFVRIMTCESVGAPKCRDPNQEGNTFPKCCTEKPLCTPEELQEMRMREQNEKIQEVREKLFKQN
;
A
#
# COMPACT_ATOMS: atom_id res chain seq x y z
N MET A 1 -49.12 11.34 -44.82
CA MET A 1 -49.04 10.08 -44.04
C MET A 1 -47.58 9.81 -43.72
N MET A 2 -47.17 10.02 -42.46
CA MET A 2 -45.77 10.00 -42.02
C MET A 2 -45.42 8.60 -41.49
N LYS A 3 -44.45 7.92 -42.11
CA LYS A 3 -43.91 6.64 -41.63
C LYS A 3 -42.93 6.92 -40.50
N ILE A 4 -43.36 6.75 -39.26
CA ILE A 4 -42.49 6.83 -38.09
C ILE A 4 -41.72 5.51 -38.02
N PHE A 5 -40.45 5.55 -38.43
CA PHE A 5 -39.51 4.48 -38.16
C PHE A 5 -39.08 4.57 -36.70
N ALA A 6 -39.62 3.68 -35.87
CA ALA A 6 -39.14 3.48 -34.50
C ALA A 6 -37.75 2.82 -34.55
N VAL A 7 -36.71 3.64 -34.57
CA VAL A 7 -35.34 3.19 -34.36
C VAL A 7 -35.23 2.81 -32.88
N PHE A 8 -35.35 1.52 -32.59
CA PHE A 8 -35.02 0.95 -31.28
C PHE A 8 -33.54 1.24 -31.01
N LEU A 9 -33.28 2.29 -30.24
CA LEU A 9 -32.02 2.50 -29.55
C LEU A 9 -31.84 1.31 -28.61
N THR A 10 -31.13 0.29 -29.08
CA THR A 10 -30.54 -0.74 -28.24
C THR A 10 -29.51 -0.03 -27.36
N PHE A 11 -29.98 0.53 -26.25
CA PHE A 11 -29.14 0.87 -25.13
C PHE A 11 -28.40 -0.42 -24.79
N PHE A 12 -27.14 -0.49 -25.20
CA PHE A 12 -26.16 -1.35 -24.59
C PHE A 12 -26.23 -1.05 -23.10
N VAL A 13 -27.02 -1.83 -22.37
CA VAL A 13 -26.84 -2.07 -20.95
C VAL A 13 -25.53 -2.84 -20.89
N GLY A 14 -24.43 -2.14 -21.19
CA GLY A 14 -23.12 -2.56 -20.77
C GLY A 14 -23.25 -2.62 -19.27
N GLU A 15 -23.42 -3.84 -18.77
CA GLU A 15 -23.26 -4.17 -17.38
C GLU A 15 -22.00 -3.42 -16.94
N ILE A 16 -22.20 -2.31 -16.23
CA ILE A 16 -21.12 -1.70 -15.48
C ILE A 16 -20.80 -2.79 -14.48
N CYS A 17 -19.80 -3.60 -14.83
CA CYS A 17 -19.31 -4.67 -14.01
C CYS A 17 -18.67 -3.98 -12.81
N CYS A 18 -19.50 -3.62 -11.84
CA CYS A 18 -19.10 -3.18 -10.52
C CYS A 18 -18.48 -4.39 -9.86
N SER A 19 -17.27 -4.76 -10.26
CA SER A 19 -16.47 -5.69 -9.47
C SER A 19 -16.31 -5.02 -8.10
N GLU A 20 -16.83 -5.65 -7.05
CA GLU A 20 -16.66 -5.17 -5.68
C GLU A 20 -15.15 -4.99 -5.42
N GLN A 21 -14.71 -3.74 -5.36
CA GLN A 21 -13.30 -3.43 -5.21
C GLN A 21 -12.89 -3.83 -3.80
N LYS A 22 -11.94 -4.77 -3.68
CA LYS A 22 -11.40 -5.19 -2.37
C LYS A 22 -10.69 -4.01 -1.71
N TYR A 23 -10.92 -3.79 -0.41
CA TYR A 23 -10.25 -2.74 0.36
C TYR A 23 -9.98 -3.16 1.81
N CYS A 24 -8.94 -2.59 2.42
CA CYS A 24 -8.75 -2.65 3.86
C CYS A 24 -9.31 -1.39 4.53
N VAL A 25 -9.79 -1.53 5.75
CA VAL A 25 -10.12 -0.40 6.62
C VAL A 25 -8.98 -0.21 7.63
N ILE A 26 -8.29 0.93 7.56
CA ILE A 26 -7.23 1.29 8.51
C ILE A 26 -7.59 2.63 9.16
N GLY A 27 -8.05 2.59 10.42
CA GLY A 27 -8.65 3.76 11.06
C GLY A 27 -9.95 4.14 10.35
N ASN A 28 -10.05 5.40 9.91
CA ASN A 28 -11.21 5.91 9.15
C ASN A 28 -11.00 5.86 7.62
N ALA A 29 -9.85 5.37 7.15
CA ALA A 29 -9.51 5.33 5.73
C ALA A 29 -9.79 3.96 5.11
N ARG A 30 -10.29 3.96 3.88
CA ARG A 30 -10.34 2.78 3.00
C ARG A 30 -9.11 2.77 2.10
N ILE A 31 -8.38 1.67 2.10
CA ILE A 31 -7.17 1.49 1.31
C ILE A 31 -7.46 0.43 0.24
N TYR A 32 -7.38 0.86 -1.02
CA TYR A 32 -7.66 0.04 -2.20
C TYR A 32 -6.39 -0.49 -2.88
N ASP A 33 -5.23 0.01 -2.46
CA ASP A 33 -3.94 -0.37 -3.02
C ASP A 33 -3.27 -1.46 -2.20
N GLU A 34 -2.85 -2.52 -2.89
CA GLU A 34 -2.05 -3.61 -2.32
C GLU A 34 -0.71 -3.08 -1.78
N LYS A 35 -0.30 -3.52 -0.58
CA LYS A 35 0.93 -3.11 0.14
C LYS A 35 0.97 -1.64 0.60
N SER A 36 -0.08 -0.84 0.40
CA SER A 36 -0.18 0.47 1.02
C SER A 36 -0.18 0.36 2.55
N TYR A 37 0.41 1.36 3.21
CA TYR A 37 0.58 1.32 4.66
C TYR A 37 0.33 2.66 5.34
N VAL A 38 -0.04 2.58 6.61
CA VAL A 38 -0.17 3.74 7.51
C VAL A 38 0.72 3.51 8.73
N SER A 39 1.52 4.52 9.07
CA SER A 39 2.40 4.47 10.24
C SER A 39 1.79 5.28 11.38
N TYR A 40 1.84 4.73 12.59
CA TYR A 40 1.29 5.32 13.81
C TYR A 40 2.39 5.59 14.83
N ALA A 41 2.19 6.62 15.65
CA ALA A 41 3.07 6.94 16.78
C ALA A 41 2.63 6.20 18.06
N ASN A 42 1.32 6.01 18.26
CA ASN A 42 0.75 5.33 19.43
C ASN A 42 -0.43 4.41 19.04
N PRO A 43 -0.33 3.08 19.24
CA PRO A 43 0.92 2.36 19.52
C PRO A 43 1.91 2.51 18.35
N CYS A 44 3.21 2.42 18.62
CA CYS A 44 4.25 2.59 17.59
C CYS A 44 4.27 1.39 16.64
N GLN A 45 3.56 1.52 15.51
CA GLN A 45 3.37 0.42 14.57
C GLN A 45 3.08 0.93 13.15
N ARG A 46 3.28 0.05 12.18
CA ARG A 46 2.85 0.25 10.80
C ARG A 46 1.82 -0.81 10.41
N ARG A 47 0.75 -0.39 9.75
CA ARG A 47 -0.32 -1.28 9.29
C ARG A 47 -0.31 -1.34 7.78
N TYR A 48 -0.17 -2.53 7.22
CA TYR A 48 -0.15 -2.79 5.78
C TYR A 48 -1.47 -3.42 5.33
N CYS A 49 -2.00 -2.95 4.22
CA CYS A 49 -3.14 -3.57 3.56
C CYS A 49 -2.70 -4.72 2.65
N ASN A 50 -3.29 -5.90 2.82
CA ASN A 50 -3.16 -7.04 1.93
C ASN A 50 -4.54 -7.38 1.34
N LEU A 51 -4.63 -7.33 0.03
CA LEU A 51 -5.81 -7.49 -0.83
C LEU A 51 -5.71 -8.73 -1.74
N LYS A 52 -4.72 -9.61 -1.52
CA LYS A 52 -4.50 -10.82 -2.35
C LYS A 52 -5.65 -11.83 -2.17
N ASN A 53 -5.34 -13.00 -1.60
CA ASN A 53 -6.29 -14.11 -1.50
C ASN A 53 -7.37 -13.79 -0.47
N THR A 54 -6.96 -13.33 0.71
CA THR A 54 -7.84 -12.91 1.80
C THR A 54 -7.48 -11.48 2.17
N ILE A 55 -8.49 -10.64 2.38
CA ILE A 55 -8.27 -9.26 2.81
C ILE A 55 -7.89 -9.28 4.29
N PHE A 56 -6.72 -8.75 4.62
CA PHE A 56 -6.33 -8.56 6.02
C PHE A 56 -5.35 -7.39 6.19
N VAL A 57 -5.32 -6.86 7.41
CA VAL A 57 -4.36 -5.83 7.82
C VAL A 57 -3.21 -6.50 8.55
N ARG A 58 -2.00 -6.41 7.99
CA ARG A 58 -0.77 -6.86 8.67
C ARG A 58 -0.24 -5.75 9.55
N ILE A 59 -0.01 -6.04 10.82
CA ILE A 59 0.58 -5.10 11.78
C ILE A 59 2.07 -5.42 11.92
N MET A 60 2.89 -4.38 11.81
CA MET A 60 4.33 -4.41 12.07
C MET A 60 4.62 -3.52 13.27
N THR A 61 5.00 -4.13 14.37
CA THR A 61 5.53 -3.48 15.57
C THR A 61 7.04 -3.36 15.48
N CYS A 62 7.66 -2.65 16.40
CA CYS A 62 9.12 -2.49 16.43
C CYS A 62 9.90 -3.79 16.71
N GLU A 63 9.25 -4.79 17.30
CA GLU A 63 9.80 -6.12 17.55
C GLU A 63 9.50 -7.12 16.42
N SER A 64 8.67 -6.73 15.45
CA SER A 64 8.29 -7.61 14.35
C SER A 64 9.48 -7.98 13.47
N VAL A 65 9.51 -9.22 13.00
CA VAL A 65 10.47 -9.65 11.97
C VAL A 65 10.25 -8.84 10.70
N GLY A 66 11.28 -8.08 10.30
CA GLY A 66 11.24 -7.14 9.18
C GLY A 66 11.06 -5.66 9.58
N ALA A 67 10.89 -5.35 10.87
CA ALA A 67 11.02 -3.98 11.36
C ALA A 67 12.46 -3.46 11.12
N PRO A 68 12.63 -2.14 10.91
CA PRO A 68 13.96 -1.55 10.79
C PRO A 68 14.84 -1.87 12.00
N LYS A 69 16.10 -2.20 11.74
CA LYS A 69 17.08 -2.54 12.79
C LYS A 69 17.44 -1.33 13.65
N CYS A 70 17.38 -0.15 13.07
CA CYS A 70 17.76 1.13 13.65
C CYS A 70 16.77 2.21 13.21
N ARG A 71 16.85 3.39 13.83
CA ARG A 71 16.01 4.55 13.53
C ARG A 71 16.78 5.62 12.78
N ASP A 72 16.18 6.18 11.73
CA ASP A 72 16.74 7.34 11.06
C ASP A 72 16.58 8.60 11.94
N PRO A 73 17.69 9.22 12.40
CA PRO A 73 17.63 10.43 13.22
C PRO A 73 16.99 11.62 12.49
N ASN A 74 17.01 11.62 11.15
CA ASN A 74 16.50 12.71 10.32
C ASN A 74 15.08 12.46 9.81
N GLN A 75 14.45 11.33 10.15
CA GLN A 75 13.08 11.06 9.72
C GLN A 75 12.12 12.11 10.29
N GLU A 76 11.26 12.68 9.46
CA GLU A 76 10.25 13.65 9.89
C GLU A 76 9.13 13.00 10.73
N GLY A 77 8.50 13.80 11.60
CA GLY A 77 7.41 13.36 12.46
C GLY A 77 7.86 12.46 13.62
N ASN A 78 6.92 11.67 14.16
CA ASN A 78 7.13 10.74 15.28
C ASN A 78 6.42 9.39 15.08
N THR A 79 6.14 9.01 13.84
CA THR A 79 5.49 7.72 13.53
C THR A 79 6.51 6.61 13.33
N PHE A 80 6.06 5.36 13.29
CA PHE A 80 6.91 4.21 12.98
C PHE A 80 7.78 4.44 11.72
N PRO A 81 9.08 4.09 11.73
CA PRO A 81 9.84 3.47 12.82
C PRO A 81 10.46 4.44 13.85
N LYS A 82 10.33 5.76 13.69
CA LYS A 82 11.01 6.75 14.55
C LYS A 82 10.62 6.66 16.03
N CYS A 83 9.38 6.26 16.33
CA CYS A 83 8.91 6.04 17.70
C CYS A 83 9.43 4.76 18.38
N CYS A 84 10.20 3.90 17.69
CA CYS A 84 10.78 2.67 18.25
C CYS A 84 12.01 2.95 19.13
N THR A 85 11.82 3.60 20.29
CA THR A 85 12.90 4.13 21.14
C THR A 85 13.90 3.08 21.65
N GLU A 86 13.47 1.82 21.71
CA GLU A 86 14.29 0.65 22.05
C GLU A 86 15.30 0.26 20.96
N LYS A 87 15.14 0.78 19.73
CA LYS A 87 16.12 0.61 18.64
C LYS A 87 17.18 1.72 18.66
N PRO A 88 18.45 1.41 18.34
CA PRO A 88 19.50 2.41 18.22
C PRO A 88 19.24 3.36 17.04
N LEU A 89 19.94 4.50 17.03
CA LEU A 89 20.00 5.37 15.86
C LEU A 89 20.90 4.74 14.79
N CYS A 90 20.51 4.87 13.52
CA CYS A 90 21.28 4.32 12.41
C CYS A 90 22.60 5.08 12.19
N THR A 91 23.65 4.36 11.80
CA THR A 91 24.85 4.98 11.21
C THR A 91 24.57 5.45 9.77
N PRO A 92 25.42 6.33 9.20
CA PRO A 92 25.30 6.73 7.80
C PRO A 92 25.31 5.54 6.82
N GLU A 93 26.12 4.51 7.09
CA GLU A 93 26.20 3.29 6.27
C GLU A 93 24.89 2.49 6.32
N GLU A 94 24.32 2.31 7.52
CA GLU A 94 23.04 1.62 7.70
C GLU A 94 21.89 2.36 7.01
N LEU A 95 21.89 3.70 7.09
CA LEU A 95 20.93 4.54 6.36
C LEU A 95 21.04 4.35 4.86
N GLN A 96 22.27 4.32 4.32
CA GLN A 96 22.51 4.10 2.91
C GLN A 96 22.02 2.71 2.47
N GLU A 97 22.30 1.67 3.25
CA GLU A 97 21.85 0.30 2.98
C GLU A 97 20.31 0.23 2.93
N MET A 98 19.63 0.84 3.91
CA MET A 98 18.16 0.88 3.93
C MET A 98 17.59 1.59 2.70
N ARG A 99 18.14 2.74 2.31
CA ARG A 99 17.70 3.48 1.11
C ARG A 99 17.91 2.66 -0.16
N MET A 100 19.05 1.98 -0.29
CA MET A 100 19.31 1.11 -1.44
C MET A 100 18.36 -0.08 -1.48
N ARG A 101 18.03 -0.67 -0.32
CA ARG A 101 17.05 -1.76 -0.24
C ARG A 101 15.67 -1.30 -0.71
N GLU A 102 15.19 -0.16 -0.22
CA GLU A 102 13.89 0.41 -0.63
C GLU A 102 13.84 0.75 -2.12
N GLN A 103 14.94 1.27 -2.68
CA GLN A 103 15.04 1.53 -4.13
C GLN A 103 14.99 0.23 -4.94
N ASN A 104 15.73 -0.80 -4.52
CA ASN A 104 15.76 -2.08 -5.20
C ASN A 104 14.40 -2.78 -5.17
N GLU A 105 13.69 -2.73 -4.04
CA GLU A 105 12.32 -3.26 -3.91
C GLU A 105 11.36 -2.56 -4.89
N LYS A 106 11.45 -1.22 -5.00
CA LYS A 106 10.64 -0.45 -5.97
C LYS A 106 10.97 -0.81 -7.41
N ILE A 107 12.26 -0.97 -7.75
CA ILE A 107 12.68 -1.36 -9.10
C ILE A 107 12.15 -2.75 -9.46
N GLN A 108 12.22 -3.70 -8.52
CA GLN A 108 11.66 -5.03 -8.72
C GLN A 108 10.14 -4.99 -8.93
N GLU A 109 9.42 -4.20 -8.13
CA GLU A 109 7.97 -4.03 -8.29
C GLU A 109 7.60 -3.45 -9.66
N VAL A 110 8.34 -2.43 -10.12
CA VAL A 110 8.13 -1.84 -11.45
C VAL A 110 8.39 -2.87 -12.55
N ARG A 111 9.49 -3.64 -12.45
CA ARG A 111 9.79 -4.71 -13.42
C ARG A 111 8.67 -5.76 -13.46
N GLU A 112 8.21 -6.24 -12.32
CA GLU A 112 7.11 -7.22 -12.26
C GLU A 112 5.81 -6.70 -12.89
N LYS A 113 5.49 -5.41 -12.69
CA LYS A 113 4.33 -4.78 -13.31
C LYS A 113 4.46 -4.72 -14.83
N LEU A 114 5.63 -4.34 -15.35
CA LEU A 114 5.90 -4.30 -16.79
C LEU A 114 5.84 -5.71 -17.42
N PHE A 115 6.35 -6.74 -16.74
CA PHE A 115 6.29 -8.11 -17.23
C PHE A 115 4.88 -8.72 -17.24
N LYS A 116 3.97 -8.27 -16.36
CA LYS A 116 2.57 -8.73 -16.33
C LYS A 116 1.66 -8.00 -17.31
N GLN A 117 2.13 -6.89 -17.90
CA GLN A 117 1.39 -6.10 -18.88
C GLN A 117 1.68 -6.50 -20.33
N ASN A 118 2.71 -7.32 -20.56
CA ASN A 118 3.05 -7.95 -21.83
C ASN A 118 2.62 -9.42 -21.85
#